data_AF-A0A9R1NL36-F1
#
_entry.id   AF-A0A9R1NL36-F1
#
_cell.length_a   1.000
_cell.length_b   1.000
_cell.length_c   1.000
_cell.angle_alpha   90.00
_cell.angle_beta   90.00
_cell.angle_gamma   90.00
#
_symmetry.space_group_name_H-M   'P 1'
#
loop_
_entity.id
_entity.type
_entity.pdbx_description
1 polymer ?
#
loop_
_entity_poly.entity_id
_entity_poly.type
_entity_poly.pdbx_seq_one_letter_code
_entity_poly.pdbx_strand_id
1 'polypeptide(L)'
;MALYLLFESASGYALFHASGIRKIGQTVDAVRPTLLDLKRFSKAVKLARFTPFLSAADATNQCNAIAEGITTDELVNFLVLNLPKVKEWKKGKFTVGVAQPKVGSRITEATGIPCQSDDYIQELLGAVRLHFGPLFDQLKCFLVLVCKLCSVGF
;
A
#
# COMPACT_ATOMS: atom_id res chain seq x y z
N MET A 1 14.53 8.76 -0.78
CA MET A 1 13.73 7.65 -1.32
C MET A 1 12.46 7.57 -0.49
N ALA A 2 11.30 7.82 -1.09
CA ALA A 2 10.01 7.53 -0.46
C ALA A 2 9.70 6.04 -0.62
N LEU A 3 9.20 5.40 0.44
CA LEU A 3 8.76 4.01 0.39
C LEU A 3 7.22 4.01 0.45
N TYR A 4 6.60 3.48 -0.59
CA TYR A 4 5.15 3.24 -0.61
C TYR A 4 4.91 1.76 -0.32
N LEU A 5 3.99 1.42 0.55
CA LEU A 5 3.61 0.05 0.85
C LEU A 5 2.26 -0.21 0.20
N LEU A 6 2.22 -1.19 -0.70
CA LEU A 6 0.97 -1.68 -1.27
C LEU A 6 0.38 -2.72 -0.33
N PHE A 7 -0.86 -2.50 0.08
CA PHE A 7 -1.59 -3.42 0.95
C PHE A 7 -2.94 -3.76 0.33
N GLU A 8 -3.20 -5.06 0.18
CA GLU A 8 -4.49 -5.59 -0.26
C GLU A 8 -5.37 -5.95 0.93
N SER A 9 -6.62 -5.47 0.91
CA SER A 9 -7.63 -5.76 1.93
C SER A 9 -8.93 -6.15 1.26
N ALA A 10 -9.79 -6.91 1.94
CA ALA A 10 -11.11 -7.26 1.41
C ALA A 10 -11.98 -6.03 1.07
N SER A 11 -11.67 -4.87 1.66
CA SER A 11 -12.35 -3.61 1.38
C SER A 11 -11.83 -2.88 0.13
N GLY A 12 -10.64 -3.21 -0.38
CA GLY A 12 -9.98 -2.46 -1.46
C GLY A 12 -8.45 -2.45 -1.39
N TYR A 13 -7.85 -1.74 -2.34
CA TYR A 13 -6.41 -1.49 -2.36
C TYR A 13 -6.03 -0.24 -1.57
N ALA A 14 -4.99 -0.38 -0.74
CA ALA A 14 -4.44 0.71 0.04
C ALA A 14 -2.97 0.93 -0.31
N LEU A 15 -2.60 2.20 -0.47
CA LEU A 15 -1.22 2.66 -0.55
C LEU A 15 -0.90 3.43 0.71
N PHE A 16 0.13 2.98 1.41
CA PHE A 16 0.68 3.68 2.56
C PHE A 16 2.01 4.31 2.20
N HIS A 17 2.27 5.53 2.68
CA HIS A 17 3.56 6.17 2.58
C HIS A 17 4.30 6.00 3.91
N ALA A 18 5.41 5.25 3.89
CA ALA A 18 6.31 5.08 5.01
C ALA A 18 7.33 6.23 5.03
N SER A 19 7.17 7.13 6.00
CA SER A 19 8.03 8.28 6.22
C SER A 19 8.73 8.15 7.56
N GLY A 20 10.07 8.08 7.55
CA GLY A 20 10.89 8.03 8.77
C GLY A 20 11.37 6.63 9.18
N ILE A 21 10.86 5.56 8.57
CA ILE A 21 11.40 4.20 8.74
C ILE A 21 12.37 3.93 7.59
N ARG A 22 13.64 4.35 7.75
CA ARG A 22 14.70 4.12 6.76
C ARG A 22 15.48 2.85 7.12
N LYS A 23 15.67 2.00 6.11
CA LYS A 23 16.42 0.73 6.17
C LYS A 23 17.93 0.88 6.47
N ILE A 24 18.50 2.10 6.45
CA ILE A 24 19.95 2.29 6.65
C ILE A 24 20.29 2.18 8.13
N GLY A 25 20.91 1.06 8.52
CA GLY A 25 21.47 0.81 9.85
C GLY A 25 20.48 0.33 10.90
N GLN A 26 19.18 0.19 10.57
CA GLN A 26 18.19 -0.36 11.49
C GLN A 26 17.94 -1.85 11.17
N THR A 27 18.27 -2.71 12.13
CA THR A 27 17.88 -4.12 12.11
C THR A 27 16.37 -4.23 12.27
N VAL A 28 15.77 -5.28 11.71
CA VAL A 28 14.34 -5.61 11.86
C VAL A 28 13.90 -5.57 13.33
N ASP A 29 14.77 -6.01 14.24
CA ASP A 29 14.51 -6.02 15.68
C ASP A 29 14.34 -4.62 16.29
N ALA A 30 15.09 -3.62 15.79
CA ALA A 30 15.00 -2.25 16.28
C ALA A 30 13.70 -1.54 15.85
N VAL A 31 13.11 -1.96 14.71
CA VAL A 31 11.87 -1.35 14.20
C VAL A 31 10.61 -2.00 14.75
N ARG A 32 10.65 -3.29 15.09
CA ARG A 32 9.52 -4.04 15.68
C ARG A 32 8.77 -3.31 16.79
N PRO A 33 9.40 -2.76 17.84
CA PRO A 33 8.67 -2.07 18.91
C PRO A 33 7.92 -0.83 18.41
N THR A 34 8.44 -0.16 17.37
CA THR A 34 7.78 0.98 16.71
C THR A 34 6.62 0.52 15.84
N LEU A 35 6.73 -0.66 15.23
CA LEU A 35 5.69 -1.28 14.42
C LEU A 35 4.54 -1.85 15.26
N LEU A 36 4.81 -2.31 16.48
CA LEU A 36 3.79 -2.84 17.39
C LEU A 36 2.98 -1.72 18.08
N ASP A 37 3.55 -0.53 18.26
CA ASP A 37 2.87 0.62 18.85
C ASP A 37 2.10 1.44 17.81
N LEU A 38 0.77 1.48 17.94
CA LEU A 38 -0.10 2.21 17.00
C LEU A 38 0.22 3.71 16.90
N LYS A 39 0.55 4.37 18.01
CA LYS A 39 0.80 5.82 18.02
C LYS A 39 2.08 6.17 17.27
N ARG A 40 3.11 5.32 17.39
CA ARG A 40 4.37 5.46 16.64
C ARG A 40 4.19 5.04 15.20
N PHE A 41 3.50 3.93 14.95
CA PHE A 41 3.23 3.42 13.62
C PHE A 41 2.44 4.42 12.77
N SER A 42 1.34 4.98 13.29
CA SER A 42 0.51 5.98 12.57
C SER A 42 1.25 7.28 12.22
N LYS A 43 2.29 7.65 12.99
CA LYS A 43 3.17 8.78 12.65
C LYS A 43 4.14 8.44 11.52
N ALA A 44 4.63 7.21 11.52
CA ALA A 44 5.65 6.74 10.60
C ALA A 44 5.08 6.22 9.27
N VAL A 45 3.88 5.64 9.28
CA VAL A 45 3.18 5.09 8.12
C VAL A 45 1.82 5.76 8.01
N LYS A 46 1.62 6.50 6.92
CA LYS A 46 0.38 7.23 6.66
C LYS A 46 -0.30 6.67 5.44
N LEU A 47 -1.63 6.58 5.46
CA LEU A 47 -2.38 6.25 4.25
C LEU A 47 -2.20 7.37 3.22
N ALA A 48 -1.71 7.02 2.04
CA ALA A 48 -1.58 7.93 0.91
C ALA A 48 -2.82 7.88 0.03
N ARG A 49 -3.31 6.67 -0.28
CA ARG A 49 -4.55 6.47 -1.03
C ARG A 49 -5.23 5.16 -0.67
N PHE A 50 -6.54 5.14 -0.78
CA PHE A 50 -7.36 3.94 -0.69
C PHE A 50 -8.40 3.96 -1.82
N THR A 51 -8.55 2.84 -2.50
CA THR A 51 -9.58 2.63 -3.52
C THR A 51 -10.39 1.41 -3.12
N PRO A 52 -11.69 1.57 -2.79
CA PRO A 52 -12.54 0.46 -2.46
C PRO A 52 -12.84 -0.39 -3.69
N PHE A 53 -13.07 -1.69 -3.48
CA PHE A 53 -13.57 -2.56 -4.54
C PHE A 53 -15.03 -2.27 -4.86
N LEU A 54 -15.41 -2.50 -6.11
CA LEU A 54 -16.78 -2.23 -6.59
C LEU A 54 -17.79 -3.21 -6.03
N SER A 55 -17.38 -4.44 -5.73
CA SER A 55 -18.27 -5.51 -5.27
C SER A 55 -17.50 -6.59 -4.51
N ALA A 56 -18.21 -7.37 -3.70
CA ALA A 56 -17.60 -8.49 -2.96
C ALA A 56 -16.99 -9.55 -3.89
N ALA A 57 -17.63 -9.83 -5.02
CA ALA A 57 -17.10 -10.76 -6.02
C ALA A 57 -15.79 -10.27 -6.64
N ASP A 58 -15.70 -8.96 -6.93
CA ASP A 58 -14.47 -8.33 -7.41
C ASP A 58 -13.39 -8.39 -6.33
N ALA A 59 -13.70 -8.02 -5.08
CA ALA A 59 -12.77 -8.12 -3.97
C ALA A 59 -12.15 -9.53 -3.82
N THR A 60 -12.97 -10.58 -3.90
CA THR A 60 -12.49 -11.97 -3.85
C THR A 60 -11.60 -12.30 -5.03
N ASN A 61 -11.99 -11.91 -6.25
CA ASN A 61 -11.20 -12.16 -7.45
C ASN A 61 -9.82 -11.47 -7.37
N GLN A 62 -9.80 -10.21 -6.94
CA GLN A 62 -8.58 -9.43 -6.75
C GLN A 62 -7.66 -10.03 -5.69
N CYS A 63 -8.22 -10.46 -4.54
CA CYS A 63 -7.45 -11.11 -3.48
C CYS A 63 -6.83 -12.45 -3.94
N ASN A 64 -7.62 -13.25 -4.67
CA ASN A 64 -7.15 -14.54 -5.20
C ASN A 64 -6.07 -14.35 -6.27
N ALA A 65 -6.27 -13.41 -7.21
CA ALA A 65 -5.28 -13.12 -8.24
C ALA A 65 -3.93 -12.72 -7.62
N ILE A 66 -3.95 -11.84 -6.61
CA ILE A 66 -2.72 -11.48 -5.88
C ILE A 66 -2.12 -12.69 -5.15
N ALA A 67 -2.95 -13.53 -4.52
CA ALA A 67 -2.49 -14.74 -3.84
C ALA A 67 -1.76 -15.70 -4.81
N GLU A 68 -2.23 -15.81 -6.05
CA GLU A 68 -1.62 -16.59 -7.13
C GLU A 68 -0.40 -15.90 -7.78
N GLY A 69 -0.11 -14.65 -7.42
CA GLY A 69 0.97 -13.85 -8.00
C GLY A 69 0.63 -13.23 -9.35
N ILE A 70 -0.66 -13.10 -9.66
CA ILE A 70 -1.20 -12.46 -10.85
C ILE A 70 -1.48 -10.98 -10.53
N THR A 71 -0.98 -10.10 -11.38
CA THR A 71 -1.26 -8.66 -11.32
C THR A 71 -2.44 -8.37 -12.23
N THR A 72 -3.52 -7.84 -11.69
CA THR A 72 -4.72 -7.45 -12.44
C THR A 72 -4.59 -6.04 -13.01
N ASP A 73 -5.31 -5.73 -14.09
CA ASP A 73 -5.35 -4.40 -14.68
C ASP A 73 -5.84 -3.33 -13.70
N GLU A 74 -6.76 -3.69 -12.80
CA GLU A 74 -7.24 -2.77 -11.77
C GLU A 74 -6.13 -2.37 -10.79
N LEU A 75 -5.30 -3.32 -10.36
CA LEU A 75 -4.15 -3.04 -9.50
C LEU A 75 -3.12 -2.15 -10.22
N VAL A 76 -2.84 -2.44 -11.50
CA VAL A 76 -1.93 -1.64 -12.33
C VAL A 76 -2.47 -0.22 -12.46
N ASN A 77 -3.75 -0.06 -12.79
CA ASN A 77 -4.39 1.24 -12.94
C ASN A 77 -4.40 2.01 -11.62
N PHE A 78 -4.69 1.34 -10.50
CA PHE A 78 -4.59 1.90 -9.17
C PHE A 78 -3.17 2.46 -8.90
N LEU A 79 -2.11 1.72 -9.21
CA LEU A 79 -0.74 2.20 -9.00
C LEU A 79 -0.40 3.39 -9.91
N VAL A 80 -0.78 3.33 -11.19
CA VAL A 80 -0.50 4.40 -12.17
C VAL A 80 -1.25 5.69 -11.84
N LEU A 81 -2.47 5.60 -11.31
CA LEU A 81 -3.29 6.75 -10.93
C LEU A 81 -2.84 7.39 -9.60
N ASN A 82 -2.24 6.60 -8.71
CA ASN A 82 -1.93 7.04 -7.35
C ASN A 82 -0.47 7.36 -7.10
N LEU A 83 0.44 6.87 -7.94
CA LEU A 83 1.86 7.13 -7.84
C LEU A 83 2.28 8.17 -8.88
N PRO A 84 3.21 9.07 -8.54
CA PRO A 84 3.72 10.05 -9.49
C PRO A 84 4.40 9.32 -10.65
N LYS A 85 4.01 9.63 -11.89
CA LYS A 85 4.59 9.01 -13.09
C LYS A 85 6.12 9.04 -13.01
N VAL A 86 6.74 7.87 -13.04
CA VAL A 86 8.20 7.72 -13.09
C VAL A 86 8.63 8.19 -14.48
N LYS A 87 8.86 9.49 -14.65
CA LYS A 87 9.53 9.99 -15.85
C LYS A 87 10.95 9.40 -15.86
N GLU A 88 11.36 8.85 -16.98
CA GLU A 88 12.62 8.12 -17.23
C GLU A 88 13.87 8.85 -16.68
N TRP A 89 13.80 10.18 -16.58
CA TRP A 89 14.85 11.07 -16.06
C TRP A 89 14.92 11.21 -14.52
N LYS A 90 14.00 10.61 -13.76
CA LYS A 90 13.96 10.64 -12.27
C LYS A 90 13.76 9.26 -11.65
N LYS A 91 14.36 8.21 -12.24
CA LYS A 91 14.58 6.92 -11.56
C LYS A 91 15.36 7.18 -10.26
N GLY A 92 14.69 7.17 -9.11
CA GLY A 92 15.35 7.36 -7.81
C GLY A 92 14.59 8.16 -6.74
N LYS A 93 13.31 8.50 -6.93
CA LYS A 93 12.55 9.19 -5.86
C LYS A 93 11.75 8.26 -4.95
N PHE A 94 11.22 7.13 -5.44
CA PHE A 94 10.39 6.24 -4.63
C PHE A 94 10.46 4.77 -5.05
N THR A 95 10.09 3.88 -4.13
CA THR A 95 10.02 2.42 -4.28
C THR A 95 8.69 1.92 -3.71
N VAL A 96 8.11 0.88 -4.31
CA VAL A 96 6.87 0.24 -3.81
C VAL A 96 7.20 -1.09 -3.13
N GLY A 97 6.96 -1.18 -1.83
CA GLY A 97 6.99 -2.41 -1.06
C GLY A 97 5.76 -3.26 -1.34
N VAL A 98 5.95 -4.51 -1.74
CA VAL A 98 4.86 -5.46 -2.01
C VAL A 98 5.04 -6.74 -1.20
N ALA A 99 3.92 -7.35 -0.81
CA ALA A 99 3.91 -8.59 -0.03
C ALA A 99 4.56 -9.74 -0.80
N GLN A 100 4.21 -9.89 -2.08
CA GLN A 100 4.70 -11.00 -2.89
C GLN A 100 5.73 -10.54 -3.95
N PRO A 101 6.94 -11.14 -3.98
CA PRO A 101 7.96 -10.77 -4.95
C PRO A 101 7.52 -11.00 -6.40
N LYS A 102 6.73 -12.07 -6.66
CA LYS A 102 6.17 -12.36 -7.99
C LYS A 102 5.30 -11.23 -8.52
N VAL A 103 4.43 -10.68 -7.66
CA VAL A 103 3.57 -9.54 -7.99
C VAL A 103 4.41 -8.29 -8.23
N GLY A 104 5.46 -8.08 -7.43
CA GLY A 104 6.40 -6.97 -7.61
C GLY A 104 7.12 -6.99 -8.96
N SER A 105 7.59 -8.16 -9.39
CA SER A 105 8.24 -8.31 -10.70
C SER A 105 7.28 -7.96 -11.84
N ARG A 106 6.04 -8.47 -11.79
CA ARG A 106 5.02 -8.19 -12.81
C ARG A 106 4.60 -6.71 -12.84
N ILE A 107 4.43 -6.08 -11.68
CA ILE A 107 4.16 -4.64 -11.59
C ILE A 107 5.31 -3.85 -12.21
N THR A 108 6.55 -4.21 -11.88
CA THR A 108 7.74 -3.52 -12.40
C THR A 108 7.82 -3.63 -13.92
N GLU A 109 7.50 -4.82 -14.47
CA GLU A 109 7.48 -5.06 -15.91
C GLU A 109 6.35 -4.29 -16.61
N ALA A 110 5.16 -4.25 -16.02
CA ALA A 110 3.98 -3.58 -16.58
C ALA A 110 4.03 -2.04 -16.49
N THR A 111 4.62 -1.49 -15.42
CA THR A 111 4.54 -0.05 -15.11
C THR A 111 5.89 0.68 -15.09
N GLY A 112 7.00 -0.06 -15.05
CA GLY A 112 8.34 0.50 -14.83
C GLY A 112 8.58 1.01 -13.41
N ILE A 113 7.66 0.79 -12.47
CA ILE A 113 7.78 1.23 -11.08
C ILE A 113 8.68 0.25 -10.31
N PRO A 114 9.72 0.71 -9.60
CA PRO A 114 10.59 -0.18 -8.83
C PRO A 114 9.83 -0.77 -7.63
N CYS A 115 9.66 -2.10 -7.63
CA CYS A 115 9.09 -2.85 -6.51
C CYS A 115 10.18 -3.50 -5.65
N GLN A 116 9.89 -3.65 -4.35
CA GLN A 116 10.78 -4.27 -3.38
C GLN A 116 10.00 -5.24 -2.47
N SER A 117 10.57 -6.42 -2.23
CA SER A 117 10.00 -7.46 -1.37
C SER A 117 11.12 -8.05 -0.52
N ASP A 118 11.47 -7.34 0.55
CA ASP A 118 12.42 -7.81 1.56
C ASP A 118 11.69 -8.21 2.84
N ASP A 119 12.37 -8.96 3.71
CA ASP A 119 11.91 -9.27 5.07
C ASP A 119 11.45 -8.02 5.84
N TYR A 120 12.18 -6.92 5.68
CA TYR A 120 11.80 -5.61 6.23
C TYR A 120 10.45 -5.07 5.70
N ILE A 121 10.16 -5.28 4.42
CA ILE A 121 8.87 -4.89 3.82
C ILE A 121 7.76 -5.81 4.32
N GLN A 122 8.04 -7.11 4.50
CA GLN A 122 7.08 -8.05 5.07
C GLN A 122 6.68 -7.65 6.50
N GLU A 123 7.65 -7.30 7.35
CA GLU A 123 7.37 -6.85 8.71
C GLU A 123 6.56 -5.54 8.73
N LEU A 124 6.88 -4.60 7.83
CA LEU A 124 6.10 -3.38 7.66
C LEU A 124 4.65 -3.66 7.24
N LEU A 125 4.44 -4.56 6.27
CA LEU A 125 3.11 -4.96 5.83
C LEU A 125 2.36 -5.75 6.91
N GLY A 126 3.06 -6.54 7.71
CA GLY A 126 2.52 -7.20 8.90
C GLY A 126 2.02 -6.18 9.93
N ALA A 127 2.79 -5.12 10.16
CA ALA A 127 2.40 -4.02 11.04
C ALA A 127 1.20 -3.22 10.47
N VAL A 128 1.19 -2.95 9.16
CA VAL A 128 0.02 -2.37 8.47
C VAL A 128 -1.20 -3.22 8.74
N ARG A 129 -1.11 -4.55 8.57
CA ARG A 129 -2.22 -5.49 8.80
C ARG A 129 -2.70 -5.48 10.24
N LEU A 130 -1.79 -5.48 11.20
CA LEU A 130 -2.10 -5.43 12.64
C LEU A 130 -2.87 -4.16 13.01
N HIS A 131 -2.41 -3.01 12.51
CA HIS A 131 -3.02 -1.70 12.80
C HIS A 131 -4.09 -1.29 11.80
N PHE A 132 -4.38 -2.10 10.78
CA PHE A 132 -5.30 -1.73 9.71
C PHE A 132 -6.69 -1.43 10.27
N GLY A 133 -7.24 -2.28 11.14
CA GLY A 133 -8.55 -2.06 11.76
C GLY A 133 -8.70 -0.68 12.42
N PRO A 134 -7.89 -0.35 13.45
CA PRO A 134 -7.99 0.94 14.13
C PRO A 134 -7.56 2.15 13.28
N LEU A 135 -6.63 1.98 12.34
CA LEU A 135 -6.30 3.04 11.37
C LEU A 135 -7.47 3.28 10.40
N PHE A 136 -8.07 2.21 9.90
CA PHE A 136 -9.17 2.26 8.96
C PHE A 136 -10.44 2.81 9.61
N ASP A 137 -10.67 2.57 10.90
CA ASP A 137 -11.78 3.18 11.64
C ASP A 137 -11.64 4.71 11.78
N GLN A 138 -10.43 5.18 12.11
CA GLN A 138 -10.12 6.63 12.08
C GLN A 138 -10.29 7.23 10.68
N LEU A 139 -9.98 6.45 9.64
CA LEU A 139 -10.12 6.83 8.24
C LEU A 139 -11.56 6.73 7.70
N LYS A 140 -12.41 5.84 8.22
CA LYS A 140 -13.83 5.73 7.83
C LYS A 140 -14.57 7.03 8.12
N CYS A 141 -14.27 7.71 9.22
CA CYS A 141 -14.77 9.05 9.49
C CYS A 141 -14.42 10.04 8.36
N PHE A 142 -13.26 9.87 7.70
CA PHE A 142 -12.82 10.69 6.57
C PHE A 142 -13.43 10.21 5.24
N LEU A 143 -13.52 8.90 5.01
CA LEU A 143 -14.04 8.30 3.78
C LEU A 143 -15.57 8.46 3.65
N VAL A 144 -16.32 8.41 4.76
CA VAL A 144 -17.77 8.71 4.77
C VAL A 144 -18.01 10.18 4.40
N LEU A 145 -17.10 11.09 4.75
CA LEU A 145 -17.19 12.50 4.33
C LEU A 145 -16.93 12.65 2.83
N VAL A 146 -15.92 11.97 2.27
CA VAL A 146 -15.62 11.99 0.83
C VAL A 146 -16.68 11.26 0.01
N CYS A 147 -17.24 10.16 0.51
CA CYS A 147 -18.32 9.42 -0.15
C CYS A 147 -19.63 10.22 -0.12
N LYS A 148 -19.91 10.99 0.95
CA LYS A 148 -21.01 11.97 0.94
C LYS A 148 -20.79 13.12 -0.04
N LEU A 149 -19.55 13.54 -0.30
CA LEU A 149 -19.26 14.49 -1.38
C LEU A 149 -19.34 13.87 -2.79
N CYS A 150 -19.16 12.55 -2.92
CA CYS A 150 -19.29 11.87 -4.21
C CYS A 150 -20.75 11.48 -4.55
N SER A 151 -21.64 11.39 -3.56
CA SER A 151 -23.09 11.29 -3.78
C SER A 151 -23.82 12.64 -3.98
N VAL A 152 -23.10 13.77 -4.00
CA VAL A 152 -23.63 15.07 -4.48
C VAL A 152 -22.90 15.41 -5.77
N GLY A 153 -23.12 14.59 -6.78
CA GLY A 153 -22.40 14.69 -8.05
C GLY A 153 -22.89 13.73 -9.12
N PHE A 154 -24.19 13.42 -9.16
CA PHE A 154 -25.08 13.44 -10.33
C PHE A 154 -26.48 12.98 -9.91
#